data_AF-A0A0F9BDZ0-F1
#
_entry.id   AF-A0A0F9BDZ0-F1
#
_cell.length_a   1.000
_cell.length_b   1.000
_cell.length_c   1.000
_cell.angle_alpha   90.00
_cell.angle_beta   90.00
_cell.angle_gamma   90.00
#
_symmetry.space_group_name_H-M   'P 1'
#
loop_
_entity.id
_entity.type
_entity.pdbx_description
1 polymer ?
#
loop_
_entity_poly.entity_id
_entity_poly.type
_entity_poly.pdbx_seq_one_letter_code
_entity_poly.pdbx_strand_id
1 'polypeptide(L)'
;MSKIATYPVIAVTDEGPTFSQPLSSILSRLQVGGAIRTLGPVEHVTDRQRAWYRGICLLRLSDWNGDTVDEWDLRLKAECNGVELLKSEKIYLGVGMTCTRLTIVGVGVRNMTQFIENVLSKGIEMNWPISAPDKELRR
;
A
#
# COMPACT_ATOMS: atom_id res chain seq x y z
N MET A 1 3.69 -12.94 -8.66
CA MET A 1 4.41 -11.66 -8.40
C MET A 1 5.55 -11.92 -7.43
N SER A 2 6.77 -11.51 -7.76
CA SER A 2 7.92 -11.58 -6.84
C SER A 2 7.62 -10.73 -5.60
N LYS A 3 7.63 -11.34 -4.40
CA LYS A 3 7.51 -10.60 -3.14
C LYS A 3 8.72 -9.70 -3.00
N ILE A 4 8.51 -8.38 -3.00
CA ILE A 4 9.55 -7.42 -2.63
C ILE A 4 9.90 -7.68 -1.16
N ALA A 5 11.13 -8.14 -0.90
CA ALA A 5 11.60 -8.42 0.44
C ALA A 5 12.17 -7.14 1.07
N THR A 6 11.67 -6.78 2.25
CA THR A 6 12.19 -5.67 3.06
C THR A 6 13.04 -6.24 4.19
N TYR A 7 14.21 -5.65 4.42
CA TYR A 7 15.14 -6.05 5.48
C TYR A 7 15.30 -4.92 6.49
N PRO A 8 14.95 -5.12 7.77
CA PRO A 8 15.07 -4.07 8.78
C PRO A 8 16.54 -3.79 9.12
N VAL A 9 16.89 -2.52 9.25
CA VAL A 9 18.18 -2.08 9.78
C VAL A 9 18.13 -2.23 11.30
N ILE A 10 19.10 -2.95 11.88
CA ILE A 10 19.20 -3.19 13.33
C ILE A 10 19.92 -2.01 13.99
N ALA A 11 21.06 -1.60 13.43
CA ALA A 11 21.84 -0.48 13.91
C ALA A 11 22.55 0.21 12.75
N VAL A 12 22.95 1.47 12.96
CA VAL A 12 23.86 2.18 12.07
C VAL A 12 25.15 2.39 12.85
N THR A 13 26.24 1.84 12.33
CA THR A 13 27.59 1.97 12.87
C THR A 13 28.44 2.81 11.91
N ASP A 14 29.67 3.14 12.30
CA ASP A 14 30.61 3.85 11.43
C ASP A 14 30.94 3.06 10.15
N GLU A 15 30.78 1.73 10.18
CA GLU A 15 30.98 0.83 9.03
C GLU A 15 29.72 0.72 8.14
N GLY A 16 28.60 1.32 8.56
CA GLY A 16 27.33 1.34 7.85
C GLY A 16 26.17 0.63 8.56
N PRO A 17 25.04 0.42 7.87
CA PRO A 17 23.85 -0.22 8.43
C PRO A 17 24.05 -1.73 8.60
N THR A 18 23.66 -2.24 9.76
CA THR A 18 23.65 -3.68 10.07
C THR A 18 22.25 -4.26 9.92
N PHE A 19 22.16 -5.53 9.53
CA PHE A 19 20.91 -6.24 9.28
C PHE A 19 20.90 -7.59 10.02
N SER A 20 19.74 -8.22 10.14
CA SER A 20 19.60 -9.56 10.76
C SER A 20 20.31 -10.68 10.00
N GLN A 21 20.73 -10.41 8.77
CA GLN A 21 21.47 -11.32 7.92
C GLN A 21 22.55 -10.54 7.16
N PRO A 22 23.63 -11.20 6.69
CA PRO A 22 24.71 -10.52 5.97
C PRO A 22 24.21 -9.77 4.75
N LEU A 23 24.78 -8.58 4.48
CA LEU A 23 24.42 -7.76 3.32
C LEU A 23 24.57 -8.54 2.01
N SER A 24 25.58 -9.39 1.88
CA SER A 24 25.77 -10.28 0.72
C SER A 24 24.59 -11.23 0.47
N SER A 25 23.92 -11.71 1.53
CA SER A 25 22.72 -12.55 1.44
C SER A 25 21.47 -11.74 1.02
N ILE A 26 21.42 -10.46 1.41
CA ILE A 26 20.37 -9.55 0.94
C ILE A 26 20.56 -9.26 -0.55
N LEU A 27 21.78 -8.93 -0.96
CA LEU A 27 22.13 -8.57 -2.32
C LEU A 27 21.98 -9.75 -3.29
N SER A 28 22.24 -10.98 -2.85
CA SER A 28 22.07 -12.17 -3.70
C SER A 28 20.61 -12.46 -4.09
N ARG A 29 19.66 -11.86 -3.39
CA ARG A 29 18.22 -11.95 -3.71
C ARG A 29 17.76 -10.86 -4.68
N LEU A 30 18.62 -9.93 -5.06
CA LEU A 30 18.31 -8.91 -6.04
C LEU A 30 18.28 -9.55 -7.43
N GLN A 31 17.27 -9.18 -8.21
CA GLN A 31 17.23 -9.54 -9.63
C GLN A 31 18.29 -8.73 -10.39
N VAL A 32 18.89 -9.34 -11.40
CA VAL A 32 19.84 -8.64 -12.30
C VAL A 32 19.13 -7.44 -12.92
N GLY A 33 19.71 -6.25 -12.76
CA GLY A 33 19.11 -4.97 -13.19
C GLY A 33 18.13 -4.35 -12.18
N GLY A 34 17.95 -4.95 -11.00
CA GLY A 34 17.15 -4.39 -9.91
C GLY A 34 17.87 -3.26 -9.15
N ALA A 35 17.09 -2.44 -8.45
CA ALA A 35 17.58 -1.37 -7.60
C ALA A 35 17.24 -1.61 -6.13
N ILE A 36 18.12 -1.16 -5.23
CA ILE A 36 17.86 -1.11 -3.79
C ILE A 36 17.22 0.22 -3.46
N ARG A 37 16.07 0.19 -2.79
CA ARG A 37 15.42 1.39 -2.27
C ARG A 37 15.53 1.41 -0.76
N THR A 38 16.10 2.48 -0.22
CA THR A 38 16.03 2.79 1.21
C THR A 38 14.70 3.45 1.51
N LEU A 39 14.07 3.06 2.61
CA LEU A 39 12.81 3.65 3.08
C LEU A 39 13.05 4.26 4.45
N GLY A 40 12.63 5.52 4.64
CA GLY A 40 12.49 6.08 5.97
C GLY A 40 11.36 5.37 6.76
N PRO A 41 11.27 5.54 8.08
CA PRO A 41 10.24 4.89 8.89
C PRO A 41 8.81 5.17 8.41
N VAL A 42 8.50 6.42 8.07
CA VAL A 42 7.17 6.83 7.56
C VAL A 42 6.89 6.25 6.18
N GLU A 43 7.90 6.22 5.31
CA GLU A 43 7.78 5.63 3.97
C GLU A 43 7.54 4.13 4.03
N HIS A 44 8.20 3.45 4.98
CA HIS A 44 7.97 2.04 5.23
C HIS A 44 6.52 1.77 5.64
N VAL A 45 5.99 2.52 6.63
CA VAL A 45 4.61 2.35 7.08
C VAL A 45 3.62 2.59 5.93
N THR A 46 3.80 3.68 5.17
CA THR A 46 2.92 3.99 4.03
C THR A 46 2.97 2.94 2.92
N ASP A 47 4.15 2.40 2.60
CA ASP A 47 4.27 1.33 1.61
C ASP A 47 3.62 0.02 2.10
N ARG A 48 3.73 -0.30 3.40
CA ARG A 48 3.05 -1.46 4.01
C ARG A 48 1.54 -1.29 4.05
N GLN A 49 1.03 -0.09 4.34
CA GLN A 49 -0.40 0.25 4.25
C GLN A 49 -0.94 0.04 2.84
N ARG A 50 -0.22 0.52 1.80
CA ARG A 50 -0.58 0.32 0.39
C ARG A 50 -0.54 -1.17 0.00
N ALA A 51 0.45 -1.91 0.49
CA ALA A 51 0.58 -3.35 0.25
C ALA A 51 -0.58 -4.13 0.87
N TRP A 52 -0.99 -3.79 2.10
CA TRP A 52 -2.20 -4.35 2.70
C TRP A 52 -3.44 -4.02 1.87
N TYR A 53 -3.62 -2.77 1.49
CA TYR A 53 -4.81 -2.35 0.72
C TYR A 53 -4.92 -3.12 -0.61
N ARG A 54 -3.85 -3.16 -1.42
CA ARG A 54 -3.86 -3.84 -2.72
C ARG A 54 -3.82 -5.36 -2.61
N GLY A 55 -2.95 -5.89 -1.75
CA GLY A 55 -2.61 -7.31 -1.72
C GLY A 55 -3.38 -8.13 -0.71
N ILE A 56 -4.20 -7.51 0.15
CA ILE A 56 -5.01 -8.21 1.14
C ILE A 56 -6.46 -7.74 1.04
N CYS A 57 -6.71 -6.43 1.21
CA CYS A 57 -8.06 -5.90 1.26
C CYS A 57 -8.80 -6.10 -0.07
N LEU A 58 -8.29 -5.55 -1.17
CA LEU A 58 -8.95 -5.63 -2.47
C LEU A 58 -9.06 -7.07 -2.99
N LEU A 59 -7.99 -7.86 -2.85
CA LEU A 59 -8.02 -9.26 -3.27
C LEU A 59 -9.07 -10.06 -2.51
N ARG A 60 -9.15 -9.91 -1.19
CA ARG A 60 -10.10 -10.68 -0.39
C ARG A 60 -11.55 -10.28 -0.65
N LEU A 61 -11.81 -9.00 -0.90
CA LEU A 61 -13.14 -8.52 -1.30
C LEU A 61 -13.52 -9.04 -2.69
N SER A 62 -12.58 -9.03 -3.62
CA SER A 62 -12.75 -9.57 -4.97
C SER A 62 -13.08 -11.07 -4.94
N ASP A 63 -12.28 -11.86 -4.21
CA ASP A 63 -12.50 -13.29 -4.04
C ASP A 63 -13.84 -13.62 -3.37
N TRP A 64 -14.33 -12.74 -2.50
CA TRP A 64 -15.57 -12.95 -1.76
C TRP A 64 -16.83 -12.71 -2.61
N ASN A 65 -16.86 -11.63 -3.40
CA ASN A 65 -18.07 -11.21 -4.12
C ASN A 65 -18.03 -11.50 -5.62
N GLY A 66 -16.88 -11.90 -6.17
CA GLY A 66 -16.69 -12.14 -7.60
C GLY A 66 -16.48 -10.87 -8.44
N ASP A 67 -16.69 -9.68 -7.88
CA ASP A 67 -16.29 -8.41 -8.48
C ASP A 67 -14.76 -8.35 -8.64
N THR A 68 -14.28 -7.60 -9.63
CA THR A 68 -12.85 -7.42 -9.87
C THR A 68 -12.19 -6.53 -8.81
N VAL A 69 -10.86 -6.64 -8.68
CA VAL A 69 -10.04 -5.77 -7.84
C VAL A 69 -10.25 -4.29 -8.18
N ASP A 70 -10.40 -3.95 -9.46
CA ASP A 70 -10.57 -2.56 -9.92
C ASP A 70 -11.96 -2.02 -9.57
N GLU A 71 -13.01 -2.85 -9.66
CA GLU A 71 -14.36 -2.48 -9.22
C GLU A 71 -14.41 -2.22 -7.72
N TRP A 72 -13.75 -3.07 -6.91
CA TRP A 72 -13.60 -2.84 -5.48
C TRP A 72 -12.78 -1.61 -5.16
N ASP A 73 -11.71 -1.34 -5.90
CA ASP A 73 -10.90 -0.14 -5.72
C ASP A 73 -11.75 1.13 -5.95
N LEU A 74 -12.56 1.15 -7.00
CA LEU A 74 -13.49 2.26 -7.26
C LEU A 74 -14.56 2.38 -6.15
N ARG A 75 -15.17 1.26 -5.75
CA ARG A 75 -16.22 1.25 -4.71
C ARG A 75 -15.69 1.76 -3.36
N LEU A 76 -14.56 1.22 -2.89
CA LEU A 76 -13.97 1.65 -1.62
C LEU A 76 -13.58 3.13 -1.65
N LYS A 77 -13.03 3.62 -2.76
CA LYS A 77 -12.69 5.05 -2.90
C LYS A 77 -13.93 5.95 -2.85
N ALA A 78 -15.05 5.51 -3.40
CA ALA A 78 -16.30 6.25 -3.35
C ALA A 78 -16.92 6.23 -1.94
N GLU A 79 -16.95 5.07 -1.30
CA GLU A 79 -17.67 4.86 -0.03
C GLU A 79 -16.86 5.24 1.22
N CYS A 80 -15.53 5.33 1.12
CA CYS A 80 -14.64 5.52 2.28
C CYS A 80 -13.93 6.89 2.28
N ASN A 81 -14.59 7.93 1.77
CA ASN A 81 -14.07 9.32 1.66
C ASN A 81 -12.77 9.42 0.84
N GLY A 82 -12.63 8.62 -0.22
CA GLY A 82 -11.42 8.62 -1.04
C GLY A 82 -11.14 9.97 -1.71
N VAL A 83 -12.17 10.76 -2.04
CA VAL A 83 -12.00 12.09 -2.66
C VAL A 83 -11.24 13.06 -1.73
N GLU A 84 -11.48 12.99 -0.42
CA GLU A 84 -10.86 13.87 0.58
C GLU A 84 -9.48 13.38 1.02
N LEU A 85 -9.30 12.05 1.05
CA LEU A 85 -8.13 11.41 1.65
C LEU A 85 -7.06 11.06 0.63
N LEU A 86 -7.44 10.75 -0.61
CA LEU A 86 -6.53 10.25 -1.63
C LEU A 86 -6.08 11.34 -2.59
N LYS A 87 -4.94 11.08 -3.25
CA LYS A 87 -4.38 12.01 -4.22
C LYS A 87 -5.18 11.92 -5.52
N SER A 88 -5.65 13.07 -5.99
CA SER A 88 -6.30 13.22 -7.29
C SER A 88 -5.25 13.37 -8.40
N GLU A 89 -5.35 12.56 -9.45
CA GLU A 89 -4.47 12.61 -10.62
C GLU A 89 -5.30 12.72 -11.90
N LYS A 90 -4.93 13.66 -12.77
CA LYS A 90 -5.54 13.82 -14.09
C LYS A 90 -4.87 12.85 -15.06
N ILE A 91 -5.65 11.96 -15.65
CA ILE A 91 -5.21 10.98 -16.66
C ILE A 91 -5.69 11.44 -18.03
N TYR A 92 -4.79 11.38 -19.02
CA TYR A 92 -5.09 11.68 -20.41
C TYR A 92 -5.46 10.38 -21.14
N LEU A 93 -6.67 10.33 -21.70
CA LEU A 93 -7.22 9.15 -22.39
C LEU A 93 -7.13 9.25 -23.92
N GLY A 94 -6.59 10.37 -24.44
CA GLY A 94 -6.54 10.67 -25.87
C GLY A 94 -6.73 12.15 -26.14
N VAL A 95 -6.91 12.53 -27.41
CA VAL A 95 -7.04 13.93 -27.83
C VAL A 95 -8.25 14.58 -27.15
N GLY A 96 -7.98 15.47 -26.18
CA GLY A 96 -8.98 16.27 -25.48
C GLY A 96 -9.73 15.56 -24.34
N MET A 97 -9.53 14.26 -24.12
CA MET A 97 -10.22 13.51 -23.08
C MET A 97 -9.34 13.34 -21.85
N THR A 98 -9.85 13.79 -20.69
CA THR A 98 -9.20 13.53 -19.41
C THR A 98 -10.18 12.99 -18.39
N CYS A 99 -9.73 12.04 -17.57
CA CYS A 99 -10.45 11.61 -16.39
C CYS A 99 -9.64 11.90 -15.12
N THR A 100 -10.34 11.99 -14.00
CA THR A 100 -9.70 12.10 -12.69
C THR A 100 -9.66 10.73 -12.05
N ARG A 101 -8.47 10.29 -11.65
CA ARG A 101 -8.27 9.06 -10.89
C ARG A 101 -7.79 9.42 -9.49
N LEU A 102 -8.39 8.80 -8.48
CA LEU A 102 -7.87 8.82 -7.12
C LEU A 102 -6.79 7.73 -6.97
N THR A 103 -5.63 8.08 -6.42
CA THR A 103 -4.53 7.15 -6.18
C THR A 103 -4.09 7.15 -4.73
N ILE A 104 -3.69 5.97 -4.24
CA ILE A 104 -3.03 5.79 -2.94
C ILE A 104 -1.52 6.11 -3.01
N VAL A 105 -0.98 6.23 -4.23
CA VAL A 105 0.45 6.51 -4.46
C VAL A 105 0.73 7.98 -4.13
N GLY A 106 1.73 8.22 -3.29
CA GLY A 106 2.06 9.56 -2.83
C GLY A 106 1.13 10.11 -1.73
N VAL A 107 0.15 9.33 -1.27
CA VAL A 107 -0.65 9.67 -0.08
C VAL A 107 0.19 9.44 1.17
N GLY A 108 0.24 10.45 2.04
CA GLY A 108 0.97 10.40 3.31
C GLY A 108 0.31 9.50 4.36
N VAL A 109 1.07 9.14 5.39
CA VAL A 109 0.66 8.16 6.42
C VAL A 109 -0.67 8.52 7.07
N ARG A 110 -0.87 9.78 7.46
CA ARG A 110 -2.10 10.22 8.13
C ARG A 110 -3.35 9.93 7.31
N ASN A 111 -3.34 10.31 6.03
CA ASN A 111 -4.49 10.12 5.15
C ASN A 111 -4.68 8.65 4.78
N MET A 112 -3.59 7.88 4.61
CA MET A 112 -3.67 6.44 4.39
C MET A 112 -4.26 5.73 5.60
N THR A 113 -3.82 6.05 6.82
CA THR A 113 -4.39 5.52 8.06
C THR A 113 -5.88 5.82 8.13
N GLN A 114 -6.29 7.07 7.93
CA GLN A 114 -7.70 7.45 7.96
C GLN A 114 -8.53 6.70 6.90
N PHE A 115 -7.99 6.55 5.69
CA PHE A 115 -8.67 5.82 4.62
C PHE A 115 -8.86 4.33 4.99
N ILE A 116 -7.83 3.70 5.57
CA ILE A 116 -7.92 2.31 6.07
C ILE A 116 -8.98 2.21 7.18
N GLU A 117 -9.01 3.13 8.13
CA GLU A 117 -10.02 3.13 9.20
C GLU A 117 -11.44 3.26 8.65
N ASN A 118 -11.64 4.10 7.63
CA ASN A 118 -12.93 4.22 6.95
C ASN A 118 -13.32 2.91 6.25
N VAL A 119 -12.38 2.25 5.57
CA VAL A 119 -12.60 0.95 4.92
C VAL A 119 -12.98 -0.12 5.95
N LEU A 120 -12.29 -0.18 7.09
CA LEU A 120 -12.58 -1.14 8.15
C LEU A 120 -13.94 -0.85 8.80
N SER A 121 -14.26 0.42 9.04
CA SER A 121 -15.56 0.83 9.59
C SER A 121 -16.71 0.44 8.66
N LYS A 122 -16.55 0.72 7.35
CA LYS A 122 -17.53 0.31 6.33
C LYS A 122 -17.61 -1.21 6.21
N GLY A 123 -16.49 -1.91 6.31
CA GLY A 123 -16.45 -3.37 6.32
C GLY A 123 -17.20 -3.99 7.50
N ILE A 124 -17.17 -3.36 8.68
CA ILE A 124 -17.99 -3.80 9.82
C ILE A 124 -19.48 -3.56 9.54
N GLU A 125 -19.85 -2.37 9.06
CA GLU A 125 -21.24 -2.02 8.73
C GLU A 125 -21.84 -2.98 7.69
N MET A 126 -21.05 -3.31 6.67
CA MET A 126 -21.48 -4.10 5.51
C MET A 126 -21.14 -5.59 5.63
N ASN A 127 -20.57 -6.01 6.76
CA ASN A 127 -20.12 -7.38 7.04
C ASN A 127 -19.16 -7.94 5.96
N TRP A 128 -18.21 -7.12 5.51
CA TRP A 128 -17.18 -7.54 4.55
C TRP A 128 -16.11 -8.40 5.23
N PRO A 129 -15.61 -9.45 4.55
CA PRO A 129 -14.62 -10.36 5.13
C PRO A 129 -13.20 -9.77 5.06
N ILE A 130 -12.96 -8.59 5.62
CA ILE A 130 -11.64 -7.95 5.61
C ILE A 130 -11.03 -7.93 7.02
N SER A 131 -9.75 -8.29 7.11
CA SER A 131 -9.00 -8.23 8.36
C SER A 131 -8.21 -6.93 8.44
N ALA A 132 -8.20 -6.31 9.62
CA ALA A 132 -7.37 -5.14 9.89
C ALA A 132 -5.89 -5.41 9.58
N PRO A 133 -5.12 -4.41 9.11
CA PRO A 133 -3.68 -4.52 9.04
C PRO A 133 -3.07 -4.62 10.43
N ASP A 134 -1.79 -5.00 10.48
CA ASP A 134 -1.01 -5.05 11.71
C ASP A 134 -1.16 -3.73 12.50
N LYS A 135 -1.23 -3.81 13.83
CA LYS A 135 -1.50 -2.64 14.71
C LYS A 135 -0.51 -1.49 14.48
N GLU A 136 0.72 -1.81 14.11
CA GLU A 136 1.79 -0.83 13.83
C GLU A 136 1.52 -0.01 12.57
N LEU A 137 0.69 -0.50 11.65
CA LEU A 137 0.30 0.17 10.41
C LEU A 137 -0.95 1.05 10.57
N ARG A 138 -1.53 1.11 11.77
CA ARG A 138 -2.75 1.88 12.09
C ARG A 138 -2.47 3.08 13.02
N ARG A 139 -1.19 3.43 13.19
CA ARG A 139 -0.73 4.53 14.05
C ARG A 139 -0.19 5.69 13.22
#